data_AF-A0A960WP90-F1
#
_entry.id   AF-A0A960WP90-F1
#
_cell.length_a   1.000
_cell.length_b   1.000
_cell.length_c   1.000
_cell.angle_alpha   90.00
_cell.angle_beta   90.00
_cell.angle_gamma   90.00
#
_symmetry.space_group_name_H-M   'P 1'
#
loop_
_entity.id
_entity.type
_entity.pdbx_description
1 polymer ?
#
loop_
_entity_poly.entity_id
_entity_poly.type
_entity_poly.pdbx_seq_one_letter_code
_entity_poly.pdbx_strand_id
1 'polypeptide(L)'
;MKKPPIRRLLLLVTLGAIAALIVMPFNPVHNTLTKTAYLSAIAVSLLGLTFLSWSKRWMRIGLLSLGLVAAVPFLMPGRPVDSRELHARYLEELRNFEGCVYHWGGESRFGIDCSGLPRRSLINALAHQGVTRMNGTAIRRATDLWWHDASALAISESYRDETIPLGIDGKLKELDLASLSPGDLAVTKGGAHLLVYLGDGDWIQADPGAGKVLSQNAEREENPWFSYRVTTHRWKDFRGPQTATPAR
;
A
#
# COMPACT_ATOMS: atom_id res chain seq x y z
N MET A 1 2.99 11.37 48.38
CA MET A 1 2.11 11.26 47.20
C MET A 1 1.52 9.85 47.14
N LYS A 2 0.19 9.67 47.32
CA LYS A 2 -0.45 8.36 47.12
C LYS A 2 -0.41 8.05 45.61
N LYS A 3 0.30 6.99 45.20
CA LYS A 3 0.29 6.52 43.81
C LYS A 3 -1.18 6.38 43.37
N PRO A 4 -1.57 6.84 42.16
CA PRO A 4 -2.91 6.56 41.67
C PRO A 4 -3.12 5.03 41.72
N PRO A 5 -4.30 4.55 42.15
CA PRO A 5 -4.56 3.12 42.15
C PRO A 5 -4.27 2.58 40.75
N ILE A 6 -3.53 1.49 40.65
CA ILE A 6 -3.03 0.89 39.39
C ILE A 6 -4.10 0.87 38.29
N ARG A 7 -5.36 0.63 38.68
CA ARG A 7 -6.54 0.68 37.81
C ARG A 7 -6.78 2.03 37.10
N ARG A 8 -6.56 3.17 37.78
CA ARG A 8 -6.70 4.51 37.17
C ARG A 8 -5.59 4.77 36.14
N LEU A 9 -4.36 4.37 36.43
CA LEU A 9 -3.26 4.49 35.46
C LEU A 9 -3.55 3.66 34.21
N LEU A 10 -3.97 2.40 34.38
CA LEU A 10 -4.35 1.53 33.28
C LEU A 10 -5.51 2.11 32.45
N LEU A 11 -6.52 2.68 33.10
CA LEU A 11 -7.63 3.35 32.42
C LEU A 11 -7.13 4.51 31.55
N LEU A 12 -6.28 5.40 32.09
CA LEU A 12 -5.76 6.54 31.33
C LEU A 12 -4.92 6.09 30.13
N VAL A 13 -4.05 5.09 30.30
CA VAL A 13 -3.23 4.53 29.21
C VAL A 13 -4.13 3.90 28.13
N THR A 14 -5.16 3.16 28.53
CA THR A 14 -6.12 2.53 27.59
C THR A 14 -6.89 3.60 26.81
N LEU A 15 -7.40 4.63 27.50
CA LEU A 15 -8.12 5.74 26.85
C LEU A 15 -7.21 6.52 25.89
N GLY A 16 -5.96 6.77 26.27
CA GLY A 16 -4.97 7.41 25.40
C GLY A 16 -4.69 6.58 24.14
N ALA A 17 -4.54 5.26 24.29
CA ALA A 17 -4.36 4.36 23.15
C ALA A 17 -5.58 4.34 22.21
N ILE A 18 -6.80 4.31 22.77
CA ILE A 18 -8.04 4.40 21.98
C ILE A 18 -8.13 5.75 21.25
N ALA A 19 -7.80 6.86 21.91
CA ALA A 19 -7.77 8.17 21.28
C ALA A 19 -6.75 8.20 20.12
N ALA A 20 -5.57 7.59 20.30
CA ALA A 20 -4.60 7.44 19.22
C ALA A 20 -5.16 6.63 18.04
N LEU A 21 -5.90 5.54 18.28
CA LEU A 21 -6.54 4.76 17.22
C LEU A 21 -7.57 5.54 16.42
N ILE A 22 -8.21 6.55 17.03
CA ILE A 22 -9.16 7.43 16.35
C ILE A 22 -8.43 8.49 15.52
N VAL A 23 -7.33 9.05 16.04
CA VAL A 23 -6.63 10.18 15.39
C VAL A 23 -5.64 9.72 14.32
N MET A 24 -4.87 8.67 14.57
CA MET A 24 -3.79 8.24 13.67
C MET A 24 -4.22 7.87 12.24
N PRO A 25 -5.40 7.29 11.97
CA PRO A 25 -5.86 7.00 10.60
C PRO A 25 -6.00 8.23 9.71
N PHE A 26 -6.09 9.43 10.28
CA PHE A 26 -6.13 10.69 9.53
C PHE A 26 -4.74 11.21 9.15
N ASN A 27 -3.66 10.62 9.69
CA ASN A 27 -2.30 10.94 9.29
C ASN A 27 -1.97 10.19 7.99
N PRO A 28 -1.69 10.87 6.87
CA PRO A 28 -1.40 10.20 5.61
C PRO A 28 -0.02 9.51 5.60
N VAL A 29 0.88 9.86 6.52
CA VAL A 29 2.28 9.42 6.50
C VAL A 29 2.43 7.96 6.92
N HIS A 30 3.00 7.15 6.03
CA HIS A 30 3.21 5.72 6.24
C HIS A 30 4.70 5.39 6.39
N ASN A 31 5.19 5.34 7.62
CA ASN A 31 6.56 4.90 7.91
C ASN A 31 6.58 3.88 9.06
N THR A 32 7.73 3.27 9.31
CA THR A 32 7.86 2.24 10.36
C THR A 32 7.43 2.76 11.73
N LEU A 33 7.70 4.03 12.06
CA LEU A 33 7.30 4.63 13.33
C LEU A 33 5.78 4.77 13.45
N THR A 34 5.10 5.31 12.43
CA THR A 34 3.63 5.47 12.47
C THR A 34 2.92 4.12 12.48
N LYS A 35 3.41 3.14 11.70
CA LYS A 35 2.87 1.77 11.68
C LYS A 35 3.04 1.07 13.02
N THR A 36 4.24 1.10 13.61
CA THR A 36 4.51 0.47 14.92
C THR A 36 3.75 1.14 16.05
N ALA A 37 3.63 2.46 16.06
CA ALA A 37 2.83 3.20 17.03
C ALA A 37 1.34 2.84 16.91
N TYR A 38 0.82 2.70 15.69
CA TYR A 38 -0.58 2.28 15.47
C TYR A 38 -0.83 0.85 15.96
N LEU A 39 0.03 -0.11 15.62
CA LEU A 39 -0.07 -1.49 16.12
C LEU A 39 0.07 -1.57 17.65
N SER A 40 0.94 -0.76 18.23
CA SER A 40 1.10 -0.66 19.70
C SER A 40 -0.16 -0.12 20.34
N ALA A 41 -0.80 0.89 19.75
CA ALA A 41 -2.08 1.44 20.23
C ALA A 41 -3.20 0.38 20.16
N ILE A 42 -3.24 -0.47 19.13
CA ILE A 42 -4.18 -1.61 19.04
C ILE A 42 -3.93 -2.57 20.21
N ALA A 43 -2.68 -3.01 20.39
CA ALA A 43 -2.33 -3.97 21.43
C ALA A 43 -2.64 -3.44 22.84
N VAL A 44 -2.24 -2.19 23.13
CA VAL A 44 -2.51 -1.54 24.43
C VAL A 44 -4.01 -1.37 24.67
N SER A 45 -4.78 -0.99 23.65
CA SER A 45 -6.23 -0.85 23.76
C SER A 45 -6.90 -2.20 24.07
N LEU A 46 -6.54 -3.26 23.33
CA LEU A 46 -7.10 -4.61 23.53
C LEU A 46 -6.75 -5.17 24.90
N LEU A 47 -5.48 -5.12 25.30
CA LEU A 47 -5.01 -5.63 26.60
C LEU A 47 -5.59 -4.82 27.77
N GLY A 48 -5.59 -3.50 27.64
CA GLY A 48 -6.14 -2.56 28.61
C GLY A 48 -7.63 -2.80 28.86
N LEU A 49 -8.44 -2.86 27.79
CA LEU A 49 -9.86 -3.16 27.88
C LEU A 49 -10.12 -4.55 28.47
N THR A 50 -9.32 -5.55 28.09
CA THR A 50 -9.46 -6.93 28.59
C THR A 50 -9.24 -7.00 30.09
N PHE A 51 -8.18 -6.34 30.59
CA PHE A 51 -7.88 -6.32 32.02
C PHE A 51 -8.89 -5.47 32.81
N LEU A 52 -9.28 -4.29 32.29
CA LEU A 52 -10.25 -3.41 32.96
C LEU A 52 -11.65 -4.04 33.08
N SER A 53 -11.99 -4.93 32.14
CA SER A 53 -13.26 -5.67 32.10
C SER A 53 -13.15 -7.12 32.58
N TRP A 54 -12.06 -7.52 33.23
CA TRP A 54 -11.78 -8.92 33.58
C TRP A 54 -12.89 -9.61 34.40
N SER A 55 -13.62 -8.85 35.21
CA SER A 55 -14.76 -9.36 36.00
C SER A 55 -15.98 -9.73 35.16
N LYS A 56 -16.09 -9.20 33.94
CA LYS A 56 -17.21 -9.44 33.02
C LYS A 56 -16.80 -10.50 32.00
N ARG A 57 -17.19 -11.76 32.28
CA ARG A 57 -16.82 -12.93 31.46
C ARG A 57 -17.08 -12.75 29.96
N TRP A 58 -18.24 -12.20 29.59
CA TRP A 58 -18.60 -11.98 28.19
C TRP A 58 -17.71 -10.94 27.49
N MET A 59 -17.35 -9.84 28.17
CA MET A 59 -16.43 -8.83 27.63
C MET A 59 -15.04 -9.41 27.42
N ARG A 60 -14.53 -10.15 28.42
CA ARG A 60 -13.23 -10.82 28.33
C ARG A 60 -13.17 -11.79 27.17
N ILE A 61 -14.19 -12.65 27.02
CA ILE A 61 -14.26 -13.58 25.90
C ILE A 61 -14.32 -12.81 24.57
N GLY A 62 -15.20 -11.81 24.45
CA GLY A 62 -15.34 -11.02 23.23
C GLY A 62 -14.03 -10.35 22.79
N LEU A 63 -13.31 -9.72 23.72
CA LEU A 63 -12.04 -9.03 23.42
C LEU A 63 -10.91 -10.00 23.04
N LEU A 64 -10.81 -11.16 23.71
CA LEU A 64 -9.85 -12.20 23.35
C LEU A 64 -10.19 -12.82 21.98
N SER A 65 -11.48 -13.07 21.73
CA SER A 65 -11.96 -13.55 20.43
C SER A 65 -11.68 -12.56 19.30
N LEU A 66 -11.78 -11.25 19.55
CA LEU A 66 -11.46 -10.22 18.55
C LEU A 66 -9.99 -10.31 18.09
N GLY A 67 -9.05 -10.48 19.02
CA GLY A 67 -7.64 -10.70 18.69
C GLY A 67 -7.43 -11.98 17.87
N LEU A 68 -8.13 -13.06 18.22
CA LEU A 68 -8.07 -14.31 17.47
C LEU A 68 -8.64 -14.17 16.05
N VAL A 69 -9.77 -13.49 15.89
CA VAL A 69 -10.41 -13.23 14.60
C VAL A 69 -9.49 -12.39 13.69
N ALA A 70 -8.77 -11.40 14.24
CA ALA A 70 -7.81 -10.62 13.48
C ALA A 70 -6.63 -11.45 12.94
N ALA A 71 -6.29 -12.58 13.58
CA ALA A 71 -5.27 -13.51 13.11
C ALA A 71 -5.77 -14.49 12.03
N VAL A 72 -7.08 -14.75 11.96
CA VAL A 72 -7.67 -15.72 11.00
C VAL A 72 -7.24 -15.47 9.55
N PRO A 73 -7.26 -14.23 9.02
CA PRO A 73 -6.85 -13.97 7.64
C PRO A 73 -5.42 -14.45 7.30
N PHE A 74 -4.52 -14.43 8.29
CA PHE A 74 -3.13 -14.85 8.14
C PHE A 74 -2.95 -16.37 8.21
N LEU A 75 -3.89 -17.07 8.86
CA LEU A 75 -3.94 -18.52 9.00
C LEU A 75 -4.67 -19.20 7.82
N MET A 76 -5.33 -18.43 6.95
CA MET A 76 -6.01 -18.98 5.79
C MET A 76 -5.02 -19.68 4.82
N PRO A 77 -5.45 -20.78 4.17
CA PRO A 77 -4.63 -21.49 3.20
C PRO A 77 -4.22 -20.55 2.06
N GLY A 78 -2.97 -20.68 1.63
CA GLY A 78 -2.47 -19.97 0.46
C GLY A 78 -2.98 -20.59 -0.84
N ARG A 79 -3.37 -19.76 -1.80
CA ARG A 79 -3.69 -20.14 -3.17
C ARG A 79 -2.92 -19.25 -4.15
N PRO A 80 -2.66 -19.70 -5.40
CA PRO A 80 -2.11 -18.83 -6.42
C PRO A 80 -2.96 -17.55 -6.57
N VAL A 81 -2.30 -16.41 -6.76
CA VAL A 81 -2.98 -15.14 -7.01
C VAL A 81 -3.42 -15.11 -8.46
N ASP A 82 -4.70 -14.84 -8.71
CA ASP A 82 -5.21 -14.57 -10.07
C ASP A 82 -4.69 -13.20 -10.52
N SER A 83 -3.65 -13.24 -11.36
CA SER A 83 -2.96 -12.05 -11.84
C SER A 83 -3.86 -11.14 -12.70
N ARG A 84 -4.84 -11.71 -13.42
CA ARG A 84 -5.74 -10.94 -14.28
C ARG A 84 -6.75 -10.15 -13.45
N GLU A 85 -7.36 -10.80 -12.46
CA GLU A 85 -8.26 -10.13 -11.52
C GLU A 85 -7.51 -9.06 -10.72
N LEU A 86 -6.31 -9.39 -10.24
CA LEU A 86 -5.47 -8.46 -9.50
C LEU A 86 -5.14 -7.22 -10.32
N HIS A 87 -4.72 -7.42 -11.58
CA HIS A 87 -4.33 -6.35 -12.47
C HIS A 87 -5.50 -5.42 -12.80
N ALA A 88 -6.68 -5.98 -13.09
CA ALA A 88 -7.88 -5.18 -13.30
C ALA A 88 -8.24 -4.35 -12.07
N ARG A 89 -8.19 -4.96 -10.87
CA ARG A 89 -8.47 -4.25 -9.62
C ARG A 89 -7.42 -3.18 -9.31
N TYR A 90 -6.15 -3.42 -9.61
CA TYR A 90 -5.08 -2.45 -9.45
C TYR A 90 -5.33 -1.17 -10.27
N LEU A 91 -5.70 -1.31 -11.54
CA LEU A 91 -6.04 -0.17 -12.40
C LEU A 91 -7.27 0.60 -11.90
N GLU A 92 -8.26 -0.12 -11.36
CA GLU A 92 -9.43 0.50 -10.70
C GLU A 92 -9.01 1.30 -9.46
N GLU A 93 -8.17 0.72 -8.60
CA GLU A 93 -7.69 1.40 -7.39
C GLU A 93 -6.88 2.66 -7.72
N LEU A 94 -6.02 2.62 -8.73
CA LEU A 94 -5.29 3.81 -9.21
C LEU A 94 -6.26 4.94 -9.57
N ARG A 95 -7.26 4.64 -10.40
CA ARG A 95 -8.28 5.63 -10.82
C ARG A 95 -9.12 6.13 -9.63
N ASN A 96 -9.35 5.28 -8.62
CA ASN A 96 -10.05 5.69 -7.40
C ASN A 96 -9.25 6.68 -6.54
N PHE A 97 -7.97 6.90 -6.83
CA PHE A 97 -7.17 7.96 -6.22
C PHE A 97 -7.16 9.26 -7.02
N GLU A 98 -7.76 9.33 -8.21
CA GLU A 98 -7.85 10.55 -9.01
C GLU A 98 -8.37 11.72 -8.17
N GLY A 99 -7.66 12.85 -8.18
CA GLY A 99 -7.98 14.04 -7.38
C GLY A 99 -7.56 13.97 -5.91
N CYS A 100 -7.03 12.85 -5.40
CA CYS A 100 -6.48 12.76 -4.05
C CYS A 100 -5.33 13.76 -3.86
N VAL A 101 -5.29 14.45 -2.73
CA VAL A 101 -4.27 15.47 -2.45
C VAL A 101 -2.88 14.82 -2.40
N TYR A 102 -1.89 15.49 -3.00
CA TYR A 102 -0.50 15.07 -2.92
C TYR A 102 0.03 15.33 -1.50
N HIS A 103 0.69 14.33 -0.91
CA HIS A 103 1.37 14.49 0.37
C HIS A 103 2.65 13.66 0.40
N TRP A 104 3.80 14.30 0.60
CA TRP A 104 5.09 13.60 0.70
C TRP A 104 5.09 12.54 1.82
N GLY A 105 5.51 11.31 1.52
CA GLY A 105 5.43 10.16 2.42
C GLY A 105 4.01 9.62 2.62
N GLY A 106 3.05 10.12 1.85
CA GLY A 106 1.64 9.77 1.93
C GLY A 106 1.33 8.46 1.22
N GLU A 107 0.52 7.61 1.86
CA GLU A 107 0.05 6.35 1.27
C GLU A 107 -1.43 6.11 1.65
N SER A 108 -2.28 7.13 1.57
CA SER A 108 -3.71 7.05 1.95
C SER A 108 -4.61 8.00 1.14
N ARG A 109 -5.93 7.93 1.35
CA ARG A 109 -6.90 8.87 0.75
C ARG A 109 -6.84 10.30 1.31
N PHE A 110 -6.17 10.50 2.45
CA PHE A 110 -5.95 11.83 3.04
C PHE A 110 -4.69 12.53 2.51
N GLY A 111 -3.90 11.83 1.70
CA GLY A 111 -2.62 12.30 1.22
C GLY A 111 -1.82 11.14 0.66
N ILE A 112 -1.35 11.29 -0.58
CA ILE A 112 -0.60 10.25 -1.29
C ILE A 112 0.56 10.86 -2.08
N ASP A 113 1.72 10.20 -2.08
CA ASP A 113 2.85 10.59 -2.93
C ASP A 113 2.99 9.68 -4.16
N CYS A 114 4.00 9.98 -4.98
CA CYS A 114 4.24 9.32 -6.25
C CYS A 114 4.53 7.82 -6.12
N SER A 115 5.27 7.40 -5.08
CA SER A 115 5.52 5.99 -4.77
C SER A 115 4.36 5.33 -4.03
N GLY A 116 3.66 6.08 -3.19
CA GLY A 116 2.53 5.62 -2.40
C GLY A 116 1.32 5.28 -3.27
N LEU A 117 1.12 5.99 -4.38
CA LEU A 117 0.02 5.74 -5.32
C LEU A 117 -0.01 4.29 -5.86
N PRO A 118 1.02 3.80 -6.59
CA PRO A 118 1.03 2.43 -7.07
C PRO A 118 1.10 1.42 -5.92
N ARG A 119 1.86 1.70 -4.85
CA ARG A 119 1.98 0.78 -3.71
C ARG A 119 0.64 0.55 -3.02
N ARG A 120 -0.07 1.64 -2.66
CA ARG A 120 -1.38 1.56 -2.03
C ARG A 120 -2.40 0.87 -2.92
N SER A 121 -2.37 1.17 -4.22
CA SER A 121 -3.29 0.56 -5.19
C SER A 121 -3.08 -0.95 -5.28
N LEU A 122 -1.83 -1.43 -5.28
CA LEU A 122 -1.51 -2.85 -5.27
C LEU A 122 -1.89 -3.52 -3.94
N ILE A 123 -1.60 -2.87 -2.79
CA ILE A 123 -1.99 -3.34 -1.46
C ILE A 123 -3.51 -3.51 -1.38
N ASN A 124 -4.29 -2.52 -1.84
CA ASN A 124 -5.75 -2.58 -1.84
C ASN A 124 -6.27 -3.71 -2.73
N ALA A 125 -5.70 -3.88 -3.93
CA ALA A 125 -6.10 -4.93 -4.85
C ALA A 125 -5.83 -6.33 -4.29
N LEU A 126 -4.66 -6.55 -3.69
CA LEU A 126 -4.32 -7.81 -3.02
C LEU A 126 -5.19 -8.08 -1.79
N ALA A 127 -5.46 -7.05 -0.98
CA ALA A 127 -6.32 -7.17 0.19
C ALA A 127 -7.75 -7.53 -0.22
N HIS A 128 -8.28 -6.88 -1.27
CA HIS A 128 -9.59 -7.17 -1.83
C HIS A 128 -9.67 -8.64 -2.27
N GLN A 129 -8.75 -9.09 -3.12
CA GLN A 129 -8.74 -10.48 -3.59
C GLN A 129 -8.52 -11.48 -2.43
N GLY A 130 -7.68 -11.13 -1.46
CA GLY A 130 -7.45 -11.93 -0.26
C GLY A 130 -8.71 -12.16 0.55
N VAL A 131 -9.53 -11.13 0.72
CA VAL A 131 -10.82 -11.22 1.44
C VAL A 131 -11.88 -11.93 0.59
N THR A 132 -12.09 -11.51 -0.65
CA THR A 132 -13.18 -12.03 -1.49
C THR A 132 -12.97 -13.47 -1.93
N ARG A 133 -11.71 -13.89 -2.12
CA ARG A 133 -11.34 -15.26 -2.51
C ARG A 133 -10.88 -16.12 -1.34
N MET A 134 -10.90 -15.59 -0.12
CA MET A 134 -10.33 -16.22 1.07
C MET A 134 -8.90 -16.74 0.82
N ASN A 135 -8.08 -15.92 0.16
CA ASN A 135 -6.74 -16.30 -0.26
C ASN A 135 -5.69 -15.75 0.72
N GLY A 136 -5.17 -16.63 1.59
CA GLY A 136 -4.14 -16.24 2.56
C GLY A 136 -2.84 -15.74 1.92
N THR A 137 -2.50 -16.18 0.70
CA THR A 137 -1.30 -15.68 -0.01
C THR A 137 -1.44 -14.21 -0.34
N ALA A 138 -2.59 -13.79 -0.88
CA ALA A 138 -2.85 -12.39 -1.22
C ALA A 138 -2.85 -11.48 0.03
N ILE A 139 -3.42 -11.95 1.15
CA ILE A 139 -3.43 -11.19 2.42
C ILE A 139 -2.03 -11.03 3.01
N ARG A 140 -1.25 -12.11 3.06
CA ARG A 140 0.14 -12.03 3.54
C ARG A 140 0.98 -11.14 2.63
N ARG A 141 0.77 -11.21 1.32
CA ARG A 141 1.43 -10.34 0.33
C ARG A 141 1.06 -8.86 0.50
N ALA A 142 -0.22 -8.54 0.68
CA ALA A 142 -0.67 -7.18 0.97
C ALA A 142 -0.05 -6.64 2.26
N THR A 143 0.03 -7.47 3.30
CA THR A 143 0.66 -7.11 4.58
C THR A 143 2.17 -6.91 4.44
N ASP A 144 2.86 -7.75 3.68
CA ASP A 144 4.29 -7.64 3.44
C ASP A 144 4.64 -6.32 2.72
N LEU A 145 3.87 -5.96 1.68
CA LEU A 145 3.98 -4.66 1.01
C LEU A 145 3.64 -3.49 1.93
N TRP A 146 2.59 -3.62 2.75
CA TRP A 146 2.23 -2.59 3.72
C TRP A 146 3.30 -2.37 4.78
N TRP A 147 3.98 -3.44 5.21
CA TRP A 147 5.05 -3.35 6.20
C TRP A 147 6.31 -2.69 5.61
N HIS A 148 6.76 -3.18 4.45
CA HIS A 148 7.98 -2.73 3.79
C HIS A 148 7.68 -1.57 2.83
N ASP A 149 7.93 -0.37 3.31
CA ASP A 149 7.83 0.83 2.49
C ASP A 149 8.92 0.88 1.40
N ALA A 150 8.63 1.53 0.27
CA ALA A 150 9.57 1.64 -0.85
C ALA A 150 9.39 2.98 -1.56
N SER A 151 10.48 3.76 -1.63
CA SER A 151 10.54 4.98 -2.44
C SER A 151 10.50 4.65 -3.94
N ALA A 152 10.25 5.66 -4.77
CA ALA A 152 10.33 5.51 -6.22
C ALA A 152 11.70 4.96 -6.67
N LEU A 153 12.80 5.41 -6.04
CA LEU A 153 14.13 4.86 -6.28
C LEU A 153 14.20 3.36 -5.96
N ALA A 154 13.77 2.96 -4.76
CA ALA A 154 13.79 1.56 -4.34
C ALA A 154 12.95 0.65 -5.27
N ILE A 155 11.81 1.17 -5.75
CA ILE A 155 10.97 0.49 -6.76
C ILE A 155 11.76 0.30 -8.07
N SER A 156 12.54 1.28 -8.52
CA SER A 156 13.36 1.14 -9.73
C SER A 156 14.57 0.21 -9.57
N GLU A 157 15.05 0.04 -8.34
CA GLU A 157 16.17 -0.85 -7.99
C GLU A 157 15.72 -2.28 -7.68
N SER A 158 14.44 -2.61 -7.92
CA SER A 158 13.86 -3.92 -7.60
C SER A 158 14.03 -4.30 -6.13
N TYR A 159 13.90 -3.34 -5.20
CA TYR A 159 13.99 -3.58 -3.77
C TYR A 159 13.08 -4.74 -3.36
N ARG A 160 13.65 -5.78 -2.73
CA ARG A 160 12.96 -7.02 -2.33
C ARG A 160 12.34 -7.83 -3.48
N ASP A 161 12.91 -7.72 -4.68
CA ASP A 161 12.46 -8.39 -5.89
C ASP A 161 10.99 -8.08 -6.22
N GLU A 162 10.52 -6.87 -5.89
CA GLU A 162 9.11 -6.49 -6.03
C GLU A 162 8.70 -6.10 -7.44
N THR A 163 9.66 -5.60 -8.18
CA THR A 163 9.51 -5.15 -9.55
C THR A 163 10.52 -5.84 -10.45
N ILE A 164 10.22 -5.78 -11.74
CA ILE A 164 11.03 -6.37 -12.80
C ILE A 164 11.32 -5.25 -13.79
N PRO A 165 12.59 -4.98 -14.12
CA PRO A 165 12.93 -4.00 -15.15
C PRO A 165 12.45 -4.53 -16.51
N LEU A 166 11.83 -3.65 -17.30
CA LEU A 166 11.37 -3.99 -18.66
C LEU A 166 12.44 -3.69 -19.73
N GLY A 167 13.54 -3.03 -19.35
CA GLY A 167 14.63 -2.68 -20.25
C GLY A 167 14.34 -1.50 -21.19
N ILE A 168 13.20 -0.82 -21.01
CA ILE A 168 12.84 0.37 -21.78
C ILE A 168 13.26 1.60 -20.97
N ASP A 169 14.05 2.47 -21.59
CA ASP A 169 14.49 3.73 -21.01
C ASP A 169 14.47 4.85 -22.05
N GLY A 170 14.36 6.09 -21.61
CA GLY A 170 14.19 7.23 -22.51
C GLY A 170 13.45 8.38 -21.85
N LYS A 171 13.22 9.46 -22.59
CA LYS A 171 12.28 10.50 -22.12
C LYS A 171 10.87 9.92 -22.16
N LEU A 172 10.06 10.16 -21.13
CA LEU A 172 8.72 9.55 -21.04
C LEU A 172 7.88 9.80 -22.30
N LYS A 173 7.87 11.03 -22.83
CA LYS A 173 7.13 11.41 -24.05
C LYS A 173 7.64 10.77 -25.34
N GLU A 174 8.86 10.22 -25.33
CA GLU A 174 9.52 9.60 -26.48
C GLU A 174 9.58 8.06 -26.34
N LEU A 175 8.99 7.48 -25.28
CA LEU A 175 9.03 6.04 -25.06
C LEU A 175 8.23 5.27 -26.11
N ASP A 176 8.75 4.12 -26.52
CA ASP A 176 7.97 3.13 -27.24
C ASP A 176 6.97 2.45 -26.30
N LEU A 177 5.70 2.86 -26.40
CA LEU A 177 4.62 2.36 -25.57
C LEU A 177 4.10 0.99 -26.03
N ALA A 178 4.50 0.49 -27.21
CA ALA A 178 3.96 -0.75 -27.78
C ALA A 178 4.30 -2.00 -26.93
N SER A 179 5.40 -1.93 -26.19
CA SER A 179 5.86 -3.01 -25.29
C SER A 179 5.38 -2.84 -23.84
N LEU A 180 4.76 -1.70 -23.51
CA LEU A 180 4.19 -1.44 -22.20
C LEU A 180 2.77 -1.99 -22.09
N SER A 181 2.43 -2.44 -20.90
CA SER A 181 1.08 -2.80 -20.51
C SER A 181 0.57 -1.80 -19.47
N PRO A 182 -0.74 -1.48 -19.45
CA PRO A 182 -1.31 -0.71 -18.36
C PRO A 182 -0.86 -1.27 -17.01
N GLY A 183 -0.58 -0.41 -16.05
CA GLY A 183 -0.05 -0.76 -14.74
C GLY A 183 1.48 -0.85 -14.66
N ASP A 184 2.20 -0.78 -15.79
CA ASP A 184 3.65 -0.61 -15.80
C ASP A 184 4.05 0.75 -15.22
N LEU A 185 5.20 0.78 -14.57
CA LEU A 185 5.72 1.90 -13.82
C LEU A 185 6.82 2.58 -14.64
N ALA A 186 6.80 3.90 -14.70
CA ALA A 186 7.91 4.70 -15.20
C ALA A 186 8.50 5.50 -14.04
N VAL A 187 9.78 5.26 -13.73
CA VAL A 187 10.49 5.96 -12.65
C VAL A 187 11.55 6.85 -13.26
N THR A 188 11.53 8.13 -12.91
CA THR A 188 12.59 9.09 -13.31
C THR A 188 13.98 8.58 -12.89
N LYS A 189 15.00 8.78 -13.72
CA LYS A 189 16.38 8.41 -13.35
C LYS A 189 16.77 9.15 -12.07
N GLY A 190 17.21 8.41 -11.05
CA GLY A 190 17.48 8.92 -9.70
C GLY A 190 16.28 8.83 -8.74
N GLY A 191 15.11 8.37 -9.20
CA GLY A 191 13.96 8.05 -8.35
C GLY A 191 13.27 9.26 -7.71
N ALA A 192 13.33 10.42 -8.36
CA ALA A 192 12.68 11.65 -7.87
C ALA A 192 11.15 11.59 -7.98
N HIS A 193 10.65 10.87 -8.98
CA HIS A 193 9.23 10.77 -9.32
C HIS A 193 8.89 9.46 -10.04
N LEU A 194 7.62 9.05 -9.93
CA LEU A 194 7.07 7.81 -10.48
C LEU A 194 5.70 8.09 -11.12
N LEU A 195 5.48 7.51 -12.29
CA LEU A 195 4.20 7.50 -13.00
C LEU A 195 3.76 6.06 -13.31
N VAL A 196 2.47 5.83 -13.47
CA VAL A 196 1.91 4.53 -13.87
C VAL A 196 1.18 4.66 -15.20
N TYR A 197 1.52 3.79 -16.14
CA TYR A 197 0.88 3.76 -17.45
C TYR A 197 -0.55 3.25 -17.34
N LEU A 198 -1.53 3.92 -17.95
CA LEU A 198 -2.94 3.49 -17.97
C LEU A 198 -3.37 2.88 -19.30
N GLY A 199 -2.53 2.96 -20.34
CA GLY A 199 -2.88 2.63 -21.73
C GLY A 199 -3.07 3.88 -22.58
N ASP A 200 -3.01 3.74 -23.90
CA ASP A 200 -3.31 4.80 -24.89
C ASP A 200 -2.55 6.14 -24.68
N GLY A 201 -1.32 6.07 -24.16
CA GLY A 201 -0.50 7.24 -23.86
C GLY A 201 -0.84 7.96 -22.54
N ASP A 202 -1.83 7.47 -21.78
CA ASP A 202 -2.24 8.04 -20.50
C ASP A 202 -1.36 7.55 -19.35
N TRP A 203 -1.03 8.46 -18.45
CA TRP A 203 -0.24 8.22 -17.26
C TRP A 203 -0.91 8.82 -16.04
N ILE A 204 -1.04 8.04 -14.97
CA ILE A 204 -1.51 8.51 -13.66
C ILE A 204 -0.35 8.69 -12.70
N GLN A 205 -0.39 9.76 -11.92
CA GLN A 205 0.66 10.13 -10.99
C GLN A 205 0.08 10.95 -9.83
N ALA A 206 0.71 10.85 -8.65
CA ALA A 206 0.52 11.85 -7.60
C ALA A 206 1.53 12.98 -7.85
N ASP A 207 1.09 14.04 -8.52
CA ASP A 207 1.97 15.10 -9.00
C ASP A 207 2.19 16.18 -7.90
N PRO A 208 3.44 16.39 -7.44
CA PRO A 208 3.73 17.44 -6.46
C PRO A 208 3.50 18.86 -7.00
N GLY A 209 3.68 19.10 -8.30
CA GLY A 209 3.48 20.40 -8.93
C GLY A 209 2.01 20.79 -9.01
N ALA A 210 1.15 19.82 -9.35
CA ALA A 210 -0.30 20.02 -9.33
C ALA A 210 -0.94 19.86 -7.94
N GLY A 211 -0.20 19.30 -6.98
CA GLY A 211 -0.66 19.08 -5.60
C GLY A 211 -1.71 17.98 -5.45
N LYS A 212 -1.87 17.10 -6.44
CA LYS A 212 -2.89 16.03 -6.43
C LYS A 212 -2.56 14.89 -7.38
N VAL A 213 -3.30 13.80 -7.25
CA VAL A 213 -3.34 12.72 -8.23
C VAL A 213 -4.11 13.16 -9.45
N LEU A 214 -3.53 12.90 -10.62
CA LEU A 214 -4.11 13.22 -11.90
C LEU A 214 -3.64 12.24 -12.98
N SER A 215 -4.51 12.04 -13.96
CA SER A 215 -4.23 11.28 -15.18
C SER A 215 -4.08 12.24 -16.36
N GLN A 216 -3.00 12.10 -17.14
CA GLN A 216 -2.71 12.95 -18.29
C GLN A 216 -2.10 12.17 -19.44
N ASN A 217 -2.39 12.62 -20.65
CA ASN A 217 -1.84 12.01 -21.87
C ASN A 217 -0.48 12.64 -22.23
N ALA A 218 0.57 11.81 -22.35
CA ALA A 218 1.93 12.31 -22.59
C ALA A 218 2.11 13.04 -23.93
N GLU A 219 1.32 12.68 -24.94
CA GLU A 219 1.40 13.30 -26.26
C GLU A 219 0.68 14.65 -26.30
N ARG A 220 -0.53 14.69 -25.71
CA ARG A 220 -1.49 15.80 -25.85
C ARG A 220 -1.32 16.89 -24.80
N GLU A 221 -0.76 16.56 -23.65
CA GLU A 221 -0.65 17.48 -22.53
C GLU A 221 0.80 17.84 -22.22
N GLU A 222 0.97 19.03 -21.63
CA GLU A 222 2.26 19.50 -21.15
C GLU A 222 2.34 19.24 -19.64
N ASN A 223 3.26 18.35 -19.26
CA ASN A 223 3.65 18.13 -17.89
C ASN A 223 5.19 18.03 -17.84
N PRO A 224 5.89 18.76 -16.94
CA PRO A 224 7.34 18.71 -16.84
C PRO A 224 7.89 17.28 -16.73
N TRP A 225 7.21 16.40 -15.98
CA TRP A 225 7.60 15.01 -15.77
C TRP A 225 7.73 14.22 -17.07
N PHE A 226 7.00 14.60 -18.12
CA PHE A 226 7.02 13.91 -19.42
C PHE A 226 8.32 14.13 -20.20
N SER A 227 9.08 15.18 -19.86
CA SER A 227 10.38 15.47 -20.47
C SER A 227 11.56 14.80 -19.76
N TYR A 228 11.33 14.20 -18.59
CA TYR A 228 12.40 13.54 -17.84
C TYR A 228 12.71 12.16 -18.41
N ARG A 229 13.99 11.77 -18.27
CA ARG A 229 14.40 10.39 -18.55
C ARG A 229 13.91 9.46 -17.45
N VAL A 230 13.32 8.35 -17.86
CA VAL A 230 12.76 7.32 -16.97
C VAL A 230 13.32 5.94 -17.30
N THR A 231 13.19 5.01 -16.37
CA THR A 231 13.30 3.57 -16.57
C THR A 231 11.96 2.92 -16.27
N THR A 232 11.58 1.89 -17.02
CA THR A 232 10.28 1.23 -16.88
C THR A 232 10.36 -0.10 -16.14
N HIS A 233 9.37 -0.37 -15.30
CA HIS A 233 9.31 -1.52 -14.41
C HIS A 233 7.90 -2.12 -14.34
N ARG A 234 7.80 -3.39 -13.98
CA ARG A 234 6.51 -4.08 -13.77
C ARG A 234 6.48 -4.76 -12.41
N TRP A 235 5.36 -4.68 -11.69
CA TRP A 235 5.14 -5.47 -10.48
C TRP A 235 5.26 -6.96 -10.78
N LYS A 236 5.98 -7.71 -9.92
CA LYS A 236 6.13 -9.16 -10.10
C LYS A 236 4.80 -9.91 -10.09
N ASP A 237 3.82 -9.36 -9.36
CA ASP A 237 2.48 -9.91 -9.21
C ASP A 237 1.68 -9.91 -10.53
N PHE A 238 2.12 -9.15 -11.54
CA PHE A 238 1.53 -9.10 -12.88
C PHE A 238 2.19 -10.04 -13.89
N ARG A 239 3.13 -10.89 -13.45
CA ARG A 239 3.56 -12.01 -14.30
C ARG A 239 2.38 -12.97 -14.47
N GLY A 240 2.00 -13.22 -15.72
CA GLY A 240 1.21 -14.41 -16.05
C GLY A 240 1.91 -15.69 -15.56
N PRO A 241 1.20 -16.83 -15.47
CA PRO A 241 1.81 -18.07 -14.98
C PRO A 241 3.09 -18.36 -15.76
N GLN A 242 4.20 -18.48 -15.04
CA GLN A 242 5.46 -18.96 -15.62
C GLN A 242 5.17 -20.36 -16.19
N THR A 243 5.13 -20.49 -17.51
CA THR A 243 5.46 -21.79 -18.10
C THR A 243 6.87 -22.07 -17.64
N ALA A 244 7.02 -23.06 -16.76
CA ALA A 244 8.33 -23.52 -16.29
C ALA A 244 9.27 -23.62 -17.49
N THR A 245 10.37 -22.87 -17.45
CA THR A 245 11.46 -23.04 -18.41
C THR A 245 11.80 -24.54 -18.41
N PRO A 246 11.73 -25.25 -19.54
CA PRO A 246 12.22 -26.62 -19.57
C PRO A 246 13.70 -26.56 -19.20
N ALA A 247 14.08 -27.30 -18.15
CA ALA A 247 15.46 -27.45 -17.77
C ALA A 247 16.28 -27.84 -19.01
N ARG A 248 17.31 -27.05 -19.32
CA ARG A 248 18.36 -27.44 -20.25
C ARG A 248 19.40 -28.27 -19.51
#